data_AF-U2FRE6-F1
#
_entry.id   AF-U2FRE6-F1
#
_cell.length_a   1.000
_cell.length_b   1.000
_cell.length_c   1.000
_cell.angle_alpha   90.00
_cell.angle_beta   90.00
_cell.angle_gamma   90.00
#
_symmetry.space_group_name_H-M   'P 1'
#
loop_
_entity.id
_entity.type
_entity.pdbx_description
1 polymer ?
#
loop_
_entity_poly.entity_id
_entity_poly.type
_entity_poly.pdbx_seq_one_letter_code
_entity_poly.pdbx_strand_id
1 'polypeptide(L)'
;MLRKIHGQIHKVSKDYKVISIQIVNRLEYFYLQPRFVKKFRQYFYPGVFVSFECEEEKRKYRRRVVANVINFEKIIGNRYHRKFSYFDHGAVQKEIVAKLSKYRYRLFIDLEATMQRTKKEIDEIVQVGAILTDDENKEYFQYNEYLKPTKIKKISKRTFKFLGIDQDLIKSGISYMDFYNTFHELIKKYKPAIIVWGQNDRGFLKDSYRINEVAPLFDSNDIINLQVLHKEYFNINYELGLFNTYKIYGNESSEQKHNAFVDAYITKRVFNAFYDIAVNDVKINFKERLIESNIS
;
A
#
# COMPACT_ATOMS: atom_id res chain seq x y z
N MET A 1 11.54 -8.79 21.33
CA MET A 1 11.33 -9.99 20.48
C MET A 1 9.83 -10.28 20.36
N LEU A 2 9.42 -11.08 19.37
CA LEU A 2 8.01 -11.44 19.13
C LEU A 2 7.75 -12.89 19.50
N ARG A 3 6.56 -13.15 20.06
CA ARG A 3 6.10 -14.48 20.48
C ARG A 3 4.84 -14.86 19.72
N LYS A 4 4.82 -16.08 19.19
CA LYS A 4 3.62 -16.67 18.56
C LYS A 4 2.68 -17.26 19.60
N ILE A 5 1.38 -17.05 19.39
CA ILE A 5 0.30 -17.56 20.23
C ILE A 5 -0.68 -18.32 19.36
N HIS A 6 -0.99 -19.54 19.79
CA HIS A 6 -2.06 -20.35 19.23
C HIS A 6 -2.96 -20.77 20.38
N GLY A 7 -4.26 -20.50 20.28
CA GLY A 7 -5.17 -20.92 21.33
C GLY A 7 -6.60 -20.45 21.13
N GLN A 8 -7.45 -20.89 22.05
CA GLN A 8 -8.86 -20.55 22.06
C GLN A 8 -9.11 -19.31 22.92
N ILE A 9 -9.88 -18.36 22.41
CA ILE A 9 -10.34 -17.20 23.18
C ILE A 9 -11.20 -17.72 24.33
N HIS A 10 -10.76 -17.45 25.55
CA HIS A 10 -11.50 -17.77 26.77
C HIS A 10 -12.52 -16.67 27.10
N LYS A 11 -12.11 -15.40 27.07
CA LYS A 11 -12.96 -14.22 27.32
C LYS A 11 -12.53 -13.05 26.46
N VAL A 12 -13.48 -12.15 26.20
CA VAL A 12 -13.29 -10.89 25.48
C VAL A 12 -13.77 -9.76 26.38
N SER A 13 -13.02 -8.66 26.46
CA SER A 13 -13.45 -7.47 27.22
C SER A 13 -14.64 -6.79 26.54
N LYS A 14 -15.44 -6.04 27.30
CA LYS A 14 -16.64 -5.34 26.78
C LYS A 14 -16.32 -4.38 25.63
N ASP A 15 -15.13 -3.77 25.64
CA ASP A 15 -14.66 -2.86 24.60
C ASP A 15 -13.88 -3.57 23.48
N TYR A 16 -13.81 -4.90 23.49
CA TYR A 16 -13.11 -5.76 22.53
C TYR A 16 -11.60 -5.49 22.43
N LYS A 17 -11.03 -4.69 23.34
CA LYS A 17 -9.60 -4.34 23.33
C LYS A 17 -8.72 -5.37 24.02
N VAL A 18 -9.29 -6.34 24.72
CA VAL A 18 -8.53 -7.39 25.40
C VAL A 18 -9.21 -8.75 25.17
N ILE A 19 -8.42 -9.72 24.73
CA ILE A 19 -8.80 -11.13 24.74
C ILE A 19 -7.94 -11.87 25.77
N SER A 20 -8.50 -12.91 26.38
CA SER A 20 -7.73 -13.81 27.23
C SER A 20 -7.70 -15.20 26.63
N ILE A 21 -6.55 -15.86 26.70
CA ILE A 21 -6.34 -17.23 26.21
C ILE A 21 -5.75 -18.06 27.34
N GLN A 22 -6.30 -19.25 27.54
CA GLN A 22 -5.74 -20.21 28.47
C GLN A 22 -4.54 -20.88 27.79
N ILE A 23 -3.35 -20.61 28.31
CA ILE A 23 -2.10 -21.20 27.83
C ILE A 23 -1.56 -22.08 28.94
N VAL A 24 -1.59 -23.40 28.70
CA VAL A 24 -1.32 -24.41 29.73
C VAL A 24 -2.22 -24.15 30.95
N ASN A 25 -1.65 -23.81 32.10
CA ASN A 25 -2.36 -23.60 33.36
C ASN A 25 -2.50 -22.10 33.74
N ARG A 26 -2.24 -21.18 32.80
CA ARG A 26 -2.32 -19.74 33.07
C ARG A 26 -3.22 -19.03 32.07
N LEU A 27 -4.05 -18.12 32.59
CA LEU A 27 -4.84 -17.22 31.78
C LEU A 27 -3.99 -16.01 31.41
N GLU A 28 -3.59 -15.92 30.15
CA GLU A 28 -2.86 -14.76 29.62
C GLU A 28 -3.80 -13.79 28.91
N TYR A 29 -3.42 -12.51 28.90
CA TYR A 29 -4.22 -11.42 28.35
C TYR A 29 -3.46 -10.70 27.24
N PHE A 30 -4.17 -10.39 26.16
CA PHE A 30 -3.60 -9.82 24.95
C PHE A 30 -4.38 -8.57 24.56
N TYR A 31 -3.67 -7.46 24.36
CA TYR A 31 -4.25 -6.19 23.96
C TYR A 31 -4.39 -6.11 22.44
N LEU A 32 -5.59 -5.77 22.00
CA LEU A 32 -5.96 -5.57 20.61
C LEU A 32 -5.94 -4.08 20.29
N GLN A 33 -5.03 -3.69 19.38
CA GLN A 33 -5.00 -2.34 18.82
C GLN A 33 -6.34 -2.01 18.12
N PRO A 34 -6.76 -0.73 18.05
CA PRO A 34 -8.04 -0.33 17.46
C PRO A 34 -8.32 -0.87 16.06
N ARG A 35 -7.29 -1.07 15.23
CA ARG A 35 -7.41 -1.67 13.89
C ARG A 35 -7.94 -3.10 13.92
N PHE A 36 -7.53 -3.91 14.89
CA PHE A 36 -8.02 -5.29 15.03
C PHE A 36 -9.46 -5.30 15.52
N VAL A 37 -9.82 -4.38 16.43
CA VAL A 37 -11.21 -4.22 16.84
C VAL A 37 -12.07 -3.81 15.65
N LYS A 38 -11.63 -2.82 14.87
CA LYS A 38 -12.33 -2.37 13.66
C LYS A 38 -12.53 -3.51 12.65
N LYS A 39 -11.48 -4.31 12.41
CA LYS A 39 -11.48 -5.38 11.39
C LYS A 39 -12.17 -6.66 11.85
N PHE A 40 -12.03 -7.04 13.12
CA PHE A 40 -12.31 -8.40 13.59
C PHE A 40 -13.26 -8.49 14.79
N ARG A 41 -13.82 -7.40 15.33
CA ARG A 41 -14.67 -7.46 16.55
C ARG A 41 -15.75 -8.54 16.48
N GLN A 42 -16.38 -8.71 15.33
CA GLN A 42 -17.50 -9.64 15.14
C GLN A 42 -17.10 -11.11 15.21
N TYR A 43 -15.80 -11.39 15.10
CA TYR A 43 -15.21 -12.72 15.17
C TYR A 43 -14.56 -13.00 16.53
N PHE A 44 -14.55 -12.04 17.46
CA PHE A 44 -13.97 -12.24 18.79
C PHE A 44 -15.06 -12.56 19.81
N TYR A 45 -15.26 -13.85 20.03
CA TYR A 45 -16.12 -14.39 21.08
C TYR A 45 -15.48 -15.63 21.72
N PRO A 46 -15.89 -16.03 22.95
CA PRO A 46 -15.38 -17.23 23.59
C PRO A 46 -15.54 -18.46 22.70
N GLY A 47 -14.47 -19.24 22.58
CA GLY A 47 -14.46 -20.47 21.79
C GLY A 47 -13.83 -20.35 20.40
N VAL A 48 -13.54 -19.14 19.92
CA VAL A 48 -12.83 -18.90 18.65
C VAL A 48 -11.34 -19.23 18.80
N PHE A 49 -10.79 -19.96 17.84
CA PHE A 49 -9.36 -20.23 17.75
C PHE A 49 -8.65 -19.09 17.03
N VAL A 50 -7.55 -18.63 17.59
CA VAL A 50 -6.73 -17.58 17.01
C VAL A 50 -5.26 -17.99 16.96
N SER A 51 -4.59 -17.52 15.92
CA SER A 51 -3.14 -17.60 15.70
C SER A 51 -2.63 -16.19 15.48
N PHE A 52 -1.67 -15.72 16.26
CA PHE A 52 -1.16 -14.35 16.17
C PHE A 52 0.25 -14.20 16.76
N GLU A 53 0.95 -13.14 16.38
CA GLU A 53 2.19 -12.70 17.03
C GLU A 53 1.90 -11.56 18.02
N CYS A 54 2.60 -11.56 19.15
CA CYS A 54 2.57 -10.50 20.14
C CYS A 54 3.97 -10.11 20.62
N GLU A 55 4.09 -8.93 21.21
CA GLU A 55 5.30 -8.53 21.93
C GLU A 55 5.53 -9.44 23.14
N GLU A 56 6.80 -9.78 23.39
CA GLU A 56 7.18 -10.47 24.64
C GLU A 56 7.03 -9.57 25.86
N GLU A 57 7.37 -8.29 25.70
CA GLU A 57 7.24 -7.29 26.74
C GLU A 57 5.76 -7.05 27.06
N LYS A 58 5.43 -7.18 28.35
CA LYS A 58 4.08 -6.98 28.85
C LYS A 58 3.98 -5.61 29.48
N ARG A 59 2.82 -4.98 29.32
CA ARG A 59 2.51 -3.69 29.96
C ARG A 59 1.24 -3.78 30.78
N LYS A 60 1.08 -2.87 31.73
CA LYS A 60 -0.21 -2.71 32.43
C LYS A 60 -1.21 -2.03 31.50
N TYR A 61 -2.42 -2.59 31.43
CA TYR A 61 -3.57 -1.99 30.79
C TYR A 61 -4.78 -2.15 31.70
N ARG A 62 -5.24 -1.04 32.29
CA ARG A 62 -6.21 -1.04 33.39
C ARG A 62 -5.74 -1.96 34.52
N ARG A 63 -6.57 -2.92 34.96
CA ARG A 63 -6.27 -3.86 36.06
C ARG A 63 -5.58 -5.16 35.61
N ARG A 64 -5.05 -5.22 34.38
CA ARG A 64 -4.44 -6.43 33.82
C ARG A 64 -3.05 -6.16 33.26
N VAL A 65 -2.20 -7.18 33.29
CA VAL A 65 -0.94 -7.21 32.57
C VAL A 65 -1.20 -7.88 31.22
N VAL A 66 -0.87 -7.20 30.13
CA VAL A 66 -1.19 -7.60 28.76
C VAL A 66 0.04 -7.58 27.86
N ALA A 67 0.11 -8.52 26.92
CA ALA A 67 1.02 -8.44 25.77
C ALA A 67 0.30 -7.76 24.59
N ASN A 68 0.98 -6.91 23.82
CA ASN A 68 0.36 -6.26 22.66
C ASN A 68 0.37 -7.20 21.46
N VAL A 69 -0.80 -7.42 20.84
CA VAL A 69 -0.91 -8.18 19.58
C VAL A 69 -0.36 -7.34 18.43
N ILE A 70 0.51 -7.94 17.61
CA ILE A 70 1.19 -7.31 16.48
C ILE A 70 0.52 -7.66 15.16
N ASN A 71 0.15 -8.91 14.94
CA ASN A 71 -0.53 -9.35 13.72
C ASN A 71 -1.36 -10.60 14.00
N PHE A 72 -2.39 -10.87 13.19
CA PHE A 72 -3.11 -12.15 13.24
C PHE A 72 -2.67 -12.98 12.03
N GLU A 73 -2.41 -14.26 12.24
CA GLU A 73 -2.20 -15.23 11.16
C GLU A 73 -3.53 -15.90 10.80
N LYS A 74 -4.31 -16.34 11.81
CA LYS A 74 -5.58 -17.06 11.61
C LYS A 74 -6.62 -16.72 12.66
N ILE A 75 -7.90 -16.69 12.25
CA ILE A 75 -9.06 -16.59 13.15
C ILE A 75 -10.09 -17.61 12.66
N ILE A 76 -10.39 -18.61 13.48
CA ILE A 76 -11.23 -19.76 13.12
C ILE A 76 -12.33 -19.92 14.16
N GLY A 77 -13.58 -19.75 13.72
CA GLY A 77 -14.75 -20.01 14.55
C GLY A 77 -15.32 -21.39 14.32
N ASN A 78 -16.30 -21.73 15.16
CA ASN A 78 -17.22 -22.83 14.92
C ASN A 78 -18.59 -22.23 14.62
N ARG A 79 -19.18 -22.61 13.48
CA ARG A 79 -20.56 -22.27 13.12
C ARG A 79 -21.27 -23.55 12.69
N TYR A 80 -22.39 -23.87 13.33
CA TYR A 80 -23.16 -25.11 13.06
C TYR A 80 -22.30 -26.39 13.07
N HIS A 81 -21.46 -26.57 14.10
CA HIS A 81 -20.54 -27.71 14.24
C HIS A 81 -19.50 -27.89 13.12
N ARG A 82 -19.32 -26.88 12.26
CA ARG A 82 -18.26 -26.83 11.26
C ARG A 82 -17.24 -25.75 11.61
N LYS A 83 -15.96 -26.04 11.40
CA LYS A 83 -14.89 -25.03 11.47
C LYS A 83 -15.07 -24.05 10.31
N PHE A 84 -15.04 -22.76 10.61
CA PHE A 84 -15.16 -21.69 9.62
C PHE A 84 -13.98 -20.73 9.77
N SER A 85 -13.23 -20.52 8.70
CA SER A 85 -12.12 -19.57 8.69
C SER A 85 -12.65 -18.15 8.50
N TYR A 86 -12.59 -17.33 9.55
CA TYR A 86 -12.93 -15.91 9.46
C TYR A 86 -11.80 -15.08 8.85
N PHE A 87 -10.56 -15.53 9.03
CA PHE A 87 -9.38 -14.90 8.49
C PHE A 87 -8.24 -15.93 8.40
N ASP A 88 -7.57 -15.98 7.26
CA ASP A 88 -6.33 -16.74 7.05
C ASP A 88 -5.37 -15.87 6.22
N HIS A 89 -4.28 -15.43 6.85
CA HIS A 89 -3.29 -14.59 6.19
C HIS A 89 -2.63 -15.29 4.99
N GLY A 90 -2.45 -16.61 5.04
CA GLY A 90 -1.94 -17.38 3.90
C GLY A 90 -2.92 -17.41 2.73
N ALA A 91 -4.22 -17.37 2.99
CA ALA A 91 -5.22 -17.21 1.92
C ALA A 91 -5.15 -15.81 1.30
N VAL A 92 -4.95 -14.77 2.12
CA VAL A 92 -4.75 -13.39 1.64
C VAL A 92 -3.51 -13.29 0.75
N GLN A 93 -2.38 -13.89 1.17
CA GLN A 93 -1.16 -13.91 0.37
C GLN A 93 -1.40 -14.54 -1.02
N LYS A 94 -2.08 -15.69 -1.06
CA LYS A 94 -2.44 -16.37 -2.32
C LYS A 94 -3.37 -15.53 -3.20
N GLU A 95 -4.35 -14.85 -2.62
CA GLU A 95 -5.26 -13.95 -3.35
C GLU A 95 -4.50 -12.77 -3.97
N ILE A 96 -3.55 -12.19 -3.24
CA ILE A 96 -2.69 -11.11 -3.75
C ILE A 96 -1.87 -11.61 -4.95
N VAL A 97 -1.19 -12.75 -4.82
CA VAL A 97 -0.39 -13.33 -5.92
C VAL A 97 -1.28 -13.60 -7.13
N ALA A 98 -2.45 -14.22 -6.94
CA ALA A 98 -3.39 -14.49 -8.02
C ALA A 98 -3.87 -13.19 -8.71
N LYS A 99 -4.15 -12.14 -7.93
CA LYS A 99 -4.54 -10.83 -8.46
C LYS A 99 -3.44 -10.20 -9.30
N LEU A 100 -2.19 -10.24 -8.85
CA LEU A 100 -1.04 -9.67 -9.58
C LEU A 100 -0.70 -10.48 -10.84
N SER A 101 -0.87 -11.81 -10.79
CA SER A 101 -0.57 -12.73 -11.89
C SER A 101 -1.60 -12.68 -13.02
N LYS A 102 -2.80 -12.13 -12.75
CA LYS A 102 -3.87 -11.99 -13.77
C LYS A 102 -3.48 -11.07 -14.93
N TYR A 103 -2.62 -10.08 -14.68
CA TYR A 103 -2.31 -9.03 -15.64
C TYR A 103 -1.01 -9.33 -16.38
N ARG A 104 -1.11 -9.52 -17.69
CA ARG A 104 0.04 -9.63 -18.59
C ARG A 104 0.84 -8.33 -18.66
N TYR A 105 0.16 -7.18 -18.69
CA TYR A 105 0.80 -5.88 -18.78
C TYR A 105 0.60 -5.08 -17.49
N ARG A 106 1.59 -4.29 -17.12
CA ARG A 106 1.61 -3.47 -15.91
C ARG A 106 2.11 -2.07 -16.26
N LEU A 107 1.32 -1.06 -15.94
CA LEU A 107 1.67 0.35 -16.12
C LEU A 107 1.94 0.95 -14.74
N PHE A 108 3.21 1.19 -14.45
CA PHE A 108 3.65 1.87 -13.23
C PHE A 108 3.51 3.36 -13.45
N ILE A 109 2.81 4.05 -12.56
CA ILE A 109 2.56 5.49 -12.66
C ILE A 109 2.91 6.16 -11.34
N ASP A 110 3.52 7.33 -11.44
CA ASP A 110 3.59 8.32 -10.38
C ASP A 110 3.25 9.69 -10.98
N LEU A 111 2.58 10.54 -10.20
CA LEU A 111 2.12 11.86 -10.63
C LEU A 111 2.49 12.92 -9.62
N GLU A 112 3.10 13.99 -10.13
CA GLU A 112 3.28 15.21 -9.34
C GLU A 112 2.21 16.23 -9.73
N ALA A 113 1.63 16.86 -8.72
CA ALA A 113 0.56 17.82 -8.87
C ALA A 113 0.96 19.18 -8.27
N THR A 114 0.22 20.23 -8.65
CA THR A 114 0.34 21.50 -7.94
C THR A 114 0.01 21.33 -6.45
N MET A 115 0.48 22.27 -5.65
CA MET A 115 0.19 22.34 -4.22
C MET A 115 -0.35 23.73 -3.92
N GLN A 116 -1.65 23.91 -4.13
CA GLN A 116 -2.27 25.21 -3.93
C GLN A 116 -2.45 25.54 -2.43
N ARG A 117 -2.53 26.83 -2.11
CA ARG A 117 -2.42 27.31 -0.72
C ARG A 117 -3.69 27.06 0.08
N THR A 118 -4.84 26.98 -0.59
CA THR A 118 -6.13 26.79 0.07
C THR A 118 -6.73 25.44 -0.28
N LYS A 119 -7.38 24.77 0.68
CA LYS A 119 -8.11 23.51 0.46
C LYS A 119 -9.24 23.60 -0.57
N LYS A 120 -9.62 24.82 -0.99
CA LYS A 120 -10.66 25.07 -1.99
C LYS A 120 -10.10 25.13 -3.41
N GLU A 121 -8.79 25.33 -3.56
CA GLU A 121 -8.14 25.32 -4.85
C GLU A 121 -7.90 23.87 -5.29
N ILE A 122 -8.12 23.66 -6.57
CA ILE A 122 -7.96 22.36 -7.22
C ILE A 122 -6.47 22.17 -7.51
N ASP A 123 -5.96 20.96 -7.29
CA ASP A 123 -4.62 20.60 -7.73
C ASP A 123 -4.67 19.96 -9.13
N GLU A 124 -3.78 20.41 -10.02
CA GLU A 124 -3.64 19.87 -11.38
C GLU A 124 -2.32 19.12 -11.51
N ILE A 125 -2.32 18.03 -12.27
CA ILE A 125 -1.11 17.27 -12.59
C ILE A 125 -0.15 18.17 -13.39
N VAL A 126 1.12 18.17 -12.99
CA VAL A 126 2.19 18.96 -13.60
C VAL A 126 3.37 18.12 -14.08
N GLN A 127 3.50 16.88 -13.60
CA GLN A 127 4.43 15.91 -14.16
C GLN A 127 3.81 14.52 -14.12
N VAL A 128 4.10 13.72 -15.14
CA VAL A 128 3.78 12.30 -15.20
C VAL A 128 5.04 11.49 -15.43
N GLY A 129 5.21 10.47 -14.60
CA GLY A 129 6.15 9.39 -14.80
C GLY A 129 5.39 8.11 -15.04
N ALA A 130 5.67 7.41 -16.14
CA ALA A 130 5.07 6.11 -16.37
C ALA A 130 6.01 5.13 -17.07
N ILE A 131 5.88 3.85 -16.73
CA ILE A 131 6.61 2.75 -17.37
C ILE A 131 5.64 1.59 -17.59
N LEU A 132 5.51 1.14 -18.84
CA LEU A 132 4.74 -0.05 -19.20
C LEU A 132 5.69 -1.23 -19.36
N THR A 133 5.40 -2.32 -18.65
CA THR A 133 6.07 -3.61 -18.87
C THR A 133 5.07 -4.72 -19.13
N ASP A 134 5.56 -5.84 -19.67
CA ASP A 134 4.89 -7.12 -19.55
C ASP A 134 5.24 -7.83 -18.22
N ASP A 135 4.79 -9.07 -18.09
CA ASP A 135 5.00 -9.97 -16.96
C ASP A 135 6.41 -10.56 -16.89
N GLU A 136 7.16 -10.50 -18.00
CA GLU A 136 8.60 -10.81 -18.09
C GLU A 136 9.49 -9.59 -17.80
N ASN A 137 8.90 -8.47 -17.39
CA ASN A 137 9.56 -7.19 -17.12
C ASN A 137 10.17 -6.50 -18.34
N LYS A 138 9.82 -6.91 -19.56
CA LYS A 138 10.21 -6.20 -20.78
C LYS A 138 9.46 -4.88 -20.87
N GLU A 139 10.20 -3.80 -21.08
CA GLU A 139 9.62 -2.46 -21.21
C GLU A 139 9.11 -2.21 -22.63
N TYR A 140 7.89 -1.66 -22.73
CA TYR A 140 7.24 -1.32 -24.00
C TYR A 140 7.03 0.19 -24.16
N PHE A 141 7.06 0.93 -23.06
CA PHE A 141 6.80 2.36 -23.05
C PHE A 141 7.39 3.00 -21.79
N GLN A 142 7.95 4.19 -21.97
CA GLN A 142 8.38 5.09 -20.91
C GLN A 142 7.77 6.46 -21.18
N TYR A 143 7.39 7.17 -20.13
CA TYR A 143 6.80 8.49 -20.21
C TYR A 143 7.31 9.37 -19.09
N ASN A 144 7.85 10.52 -19.45
CA ASN A 144 8.37 11.51 -18.52
C ASN A 144 8.06 12.89 -19.08
N GLU A 145 6.87 13.37 -18.81
CA GLU A 145 6.38 14.61 -19.40
C GLU A 145 5.93 15.58 -18.31
N TYR A 146 6.16 16.87 -18.56
CA TYR A 146 5.55 17.95 -17.79
C TYR A 146 4.24 18.37 -18.44
N LEU A 147 3.25 18.77 -17.65
CA LEU A 147 1.94 19.18 -18.14
C LEU A 147 1.69 20.66 -17.86
N LYS A 148 1.08 21.34 -18.83
CA LYS A 148 0.49 22.68 -18.62
C LYS A 148 -0.83 22.56 -17.87
N PRO A 149 -0.99 23.18 -16.68
CA PRO A 149 -2.28 23.26 -16.01
C PRO A 149 -3.32 23.98 -16.88
N THR A 150 -4.58 23.58 -16.77
CA THR A 150 -5.69 24.10 -17.58
C THR A 150 -6.51 25.17 -16.86
N LYS A 151 -6.60 25.10 -15.52
CA LYS A 151 -7.39 26.04 -14.71
C LYS A 151 -6.51 26.97 -13.88
N ILE A 152 -5.32 26.52 -13.48
CA ILE A 152 -4.38 27.26 -12.65
C ILE A 152 -3.54 28.20 -13.51
N LYS A 153 -3.80 29.51 -13.39
CA LYS A 153 -3.04 30.54 -14.10
C LYS A 153 -1.63 30.78 -13.53
N LYS A 154 -1.45 30.56 -12.22
CA LYS A 154 -0.19 30.81 -11.52
C LYS A 154 0.09 29.72 -10.50
N ILE A 155 1.11 28.91 -10.78
CA ILE A 155 1.60 27.89 -9.84
C ILE A 155 2.28 28.57 -8.65
N SER A 156 2.07 27.99 -7.46
CA SER A 156 2.64 28.52 -6.22
C SER A 156 4.16 28.30 -6.16
N LYS A 157 4.91 29.24 -5.55
CA LYS A 157 6.36 29.04 -5.29
C LYS A 157 6.65 27.79 -4.46
N ARG A 158 5.67 27.35 -3.65
CA ARG A 158 5.77 26.13 -2.85
C ARG A 158 5.87 24.90 -3.75
N THR A 159 5.05 24.81 -4.79
CA THR A 159 5.10 23.71 -5.76
C THR A 159 6.47 23.61 -6.42
N PHE A 160 6.99 24.73 -6.96
CA PHE A 160 8.31 24.74 -7.60
C PHE A 160 9.43 24.32 -6.64
N LYS A 161 9.41 24.81 -5.40
CA LYS A 161 10.40 24.42 -4.39
C LYS A 161 10.30 22.93 -4.01
N PHE A 162 9.09 22.40 -3.90
CA PHE A 162 8.85 21.02 -3.49
C PHE A 162 9.26 20.02 -4.58
N LEU A 163 8.90 20.30 -5.84
CA LEU A 163 9.20 19.45 -6.99
C LEU A 163 10.60 19.68 -7.57
N GLY A 164 11.29 20.75 -7.16
CA GLY A 164 12.60 21.11 -7.71
C GLY A 164 12.56 21.48 -9.19
N ILE A 165 11.43 21.97 -9.69
CA ILE A 165 11.23 22.37 -11.09
C ILE A 165 11.03 23.88 -11.21
N ASP A 166 11.29 24.44 -12.39
CA ASP A 166 11.04 25.84 -12.68
C ASP A 166 9.75 26.06 -13.48
N GLN A 167 9.42 27.34 -13.69
CA GLN A 167 8.20 27.72 -14.41
C GLN A 167 8.28 27.43 -15.91
N ASP A 168 9.48 27.40 -16.49
CA ASP A 168 9.66 27.25 -17.93
C ASP A 168 9.44 25.79 -18.36
N LEU A 169 9.84 24.82 -17.54
CA LEU A 169 9.48 23.39 -17.71
C LEU A 169 7.97 23.17 -17.78
N ILE A 170 7.20 23.82 -16.90
CA ILE A 170 5.74 23.71 -16.95
C ILE A 170 5.18 24.39 -18.20
N LYS A 171 5.67 25.58 -18.53
CA LYS A 171 5.19 26.33 -19.71
C LYS A 171 5.48 25.61 -21.02
N SER A 172 6.56 24.84 -21.11
CA SER A 172 6.93 24.05 -22.29
C SER A 172 6.31 22.65 -22.29
N GLY A 173 5.69 22.23 -21.18
CA GLY A 173 5.04 20.93 -21.05
C GLY A 173 3.94 20.65 -22.08
N ILE A 174 3.52 19.40 -22.17
CA ILE A 174 2.44 18.98 -23.05
C ILE A 174 1.07 19.50 -22.56
N SER A 175 0.06 19.45 -23.43
CA SER A 175 -1.31 19.70 -22.99
C SER A 175 -1.85 18.51 -22.19
N TYR A 176 -2.84 18.75 -21.34
CA TYR A 176 -3.54 17.66 -20.66
C TYR A 176 -4.16 16.65 -21.65
N MET A 177 -4.66 17.13 -22.80
CA MET A 177 -5.25 16.25 -23.80
C MET A 177 -4.23 15.33 -24.47
N ASP A 178 -2.99 15.78 -24.65
CA ASP A 178 -1.91 14.91 -25.17
C ASP A 178 -1.60 13.78 -24.18
N PHE A 179 -1.52 14.11 -22.88
CA PHE A 179 -1.40 13.11 -21.81
C PHE A 179 -2.57 12.13 -21.83
N TYR A 180 -3.81 12.64 -21.85
CA TYR A 180 -5.03 11.84 -21.84
C TYR A 180 -5.09 10.88 -23.04
N ASN A 181 -4.83 11.38 -24.24
CA ASN A 181 -4.87 10.58 -25.46
C ASN A 181 -3.77 9.51 -25.48
N THR A 182 -2.56 9.85 -25.04
CA THR A 182 -1.46 8.88 -24.88
C THR A 182 -1.88 7.73 -23.97
N PHE A 183 -2.44 8.06 -22.80
CA PHE A 183 -2.88 7.05 -21.83
C PHE A 183 -4.08 6.24 -22.34
N HIS A 184 -5.02 6.87 -23.03
CA HIS A 184 -6.16 6.20 -23.65
C HIS A 184 -5.70 5.10 -24.61
N GLU A 185 -4.74 5.40 -25.50
CA GLU A 185 -4.22 4.42 -26.44
C GLU A 185 -3.45 3.29 -25.76
N LEU A 186 -2.65 3.59 -24.72
CA LEU A 186 -1.95 2.56 -23.93
C LEU A 186 -2.93 1.61 -23.26
N ILE A 187 -3.96 2.14 -22.59
CA ILE A 187 -4.95 1.34 -21.87
C ILE A 187 -5.76 0.50 -22.85
N LYS A 188 -6.21 1.08 -23.97
CA LYS A 188 -6.95 0.36 -25.00
C LYS A 188 -6.14 -0.78 -25.61
N LYS A 189 -4.85 -0.56 -25.89
CA LYS A 189 -3.97 -1.53 -26.52
C LYS A 189 -3.54 -2.65 -25.58
N TYR A 190 -3.07 -2.32 -24.37
CA TYR A 190 -2.41 -3.27 -23.48
C TYR A 190 -3.29 -3.77 -22.34
N LYS A 191 -4.36 -3.05 -21.99
CA LYS A 191 -5.23 -3.34 -20.83
C LYS A 191 -4.43 -3.67 -19.56
N PRO A 192 -3.47 -2.80 -19.17
CA PRO A 192 -2.56 -3.11 -18.08
C PRO A 192 -3.23 -3.00 -16.71
N ALA A 193 -2.68 -3.68 -15.70
CA ALA A 193 -2.88 -3.23 -14.33
C ALA A 193 -2.20 -1.88 -14.14
N ILE A 194 -2.89 -0.95 -13.48
CA ILE A 194 -2.33 0.35 -13.13
C ILE A 194 -1.71 0.26 -11.75
N ILE A 195 -0.39 0.31 -11.65
CA ILE A 195 0.33 0.17 -10.39
C ILE A 195 0.80 1.55 -9.90
N VAL A 196 0.38 1.90 -8.69
CA VAL A 196 0.79 3.14 -7.99
C VAL A 196 1.32 2.77 -6.60
N TRP A 197 2.25 3.55 -6.05
CA TRP A 197 2.73 3.29 -4.69
C TRP A 197 1.69 3.72 -3.64
N GLY A 198 1.14 4.94 -3.77
CA GLY A 198 0.28 5.57 -2.76
C GLY A 198 -1.20 5.68 -3.14
N GLN A 199 -1.97 6.41 -2.31
CA GLN A 199 -3.37 6.73 -2.63
C GLN A 199 -3.51 8.01 -3.46
N ASN A 200 -2.47 8.87 -3.47
CA ASN A 200 -2.53 10.22 -4.04
C ASN A 200 -2.77 10.18 -5.56
N ASP A 201 -2.02 9.35 -6.28
CA ASP A 201 -2.08 9.27 -7.75
C ASP A 201 -3.48 8.94 -8.26
N ARG A 202 -4.17 8.03 -7.57
CA ARG A 202 -5.57 7.69 -7.87
C ARG A 202 -6.49 8.89 -7.70
N GLY A 203 -6.26 9.71 -6.66
CA GLY A 203 -6.98 10.95 -6.44
C GLY A 203 -6.72 11.95 -7.55
N PHE A 204 -5.44 12.20 -7.85
CA PHE A 204 -5.01 13.12 -8.90
C PHE A 204 -5.56 12.76 -10.28
N LEU A 205 -5.51 11.49 -10.68
CA LEU A 205 -6.10 11.06 -11.95
C LEU A 205 -7.61 11.31 -11.99
N LYS A 206 -8.33 10.92 -10.93
CA LYS A 206 -9.78 11.10 -10.85
C LYS A 206 -10.16 12.59 -10.92
N ASP A 207 -9.44 13.43 -10.20
CA ASP A 207 -9.65 14.88 -10.25
C ASP A 207 -9.31 15.44 -11.62
N SER A 208 -8.24 14.95 -12.25
CA SER A 208 -7.84 15.40 -13.59
C SER A 208 -8.94 15.20 -14.63
N TYR A 209 -9.65 14.06 -14.59
CA TYR A 209 -10.77 13.81 -15.50
C TYR A 209 -11.93 14.79 -15.28
N ARG A 210 -12.25 15.07 -14.01
CA ARG A 210 -13.29 16.02 -13.64
C ARG A 210 -12.95 17.46 -14.05
N ILE A 211 -11.69 17.86 -13.86
CA ILE A 211 -11.21 19.22 -14.16
C ILE A 211 -11.26 19.51 -15.66
N ASN A 212 -10.91 18.51 -16.46
CA ASN A 212 -10.79 18.62 -17.91
C ASN A 212 -12.04 18.12 -18.64
N GLU A 213 -13.08 17.71 -17.91
CA GLU A 213 -14.37 17.31 -18.46
C GLU A 213 -14.26 16.14 -19.46
N VAL A 214 -13.40 15.18 -19.14
CA VAL A 214 -13.18 13.95 -19.94
C VAL A 214 -13.64 12.70 -19.19
N ALA A 215 -13.90 11.61 -19.92
CA ALA A 215 -14.31 10.34 -19.34
C ALA A 215 -13.14 9.66 -18.60
N PRO A 216 -13.38 8.93 -17.49
CA PRO A 216 -12.34 8.12 -16.86
C PRO A 216 -11.80 7.03 -17.79
N LEU A 217 -10.48 6.83 -17.80
CA LEU A 217 -9.83 5.85 -18.69
C LEU A 217 -9.75 4.42 -18.13
N PHE A 218 -9.99 4.23 -16.83
CA PHE A 218 -9.83 2.95 -16.15
C PHE A 218 -10.95 2.72 -15.13
N ASP A 219 -11.23 1.45 -14.83
CA ASP A 219 -12.04 1.12 -13.66
C ASP A 219 -11.20 1.30 -12.39
N SER A 220 -11.86 1.72 -11.32
CA SER A 220 -11.32 1.71 -9.97
C SER A 220 -10.66 0.39 -9.53
N ASN A 221 -11.07 -0.74 -10.12
CA ASN A 221 -10.57 -2.09 -9.85
C ASN A 221 -9.26 -2.41 -10.57
N ASP A 222 -8.93 -1.68 -11.64
CA ASP A 222 -7.69 -1.86 -12.42
C ASP A 222 -6.50 -1.15 -11.74
N ILE A 223 -6.77 -0.21 -10.83
CA ILE A 223 -5.74 0.46 -10.02
C ILE A 223 -5.37 -0.38 -8.80
N ILE A 224 -4.09 -0.71 -8.72
CA ILE A 224 -3.46 -1.42 -7.63
C ILE A 224 -2.59 -0.46 -6.84
N ASN A 225 -2.97 -0.24 -5.58
CA ASN A 225 -2.11 0.42 -4.60
C ASN A 225 -1.12 -0.61 -4.05
N LEU A 226 0.14 -0.49 -4.47
CA LEU A 226 1.20 -1.43 -4.12
C LEU A 226 1.55 -1.39 -2.63
N GLN A 227 1.56 -0.20 -2.00
CA GLN A 227 1.86 -0.08 -0.57
C GLN A 227 0.84 -0.84 0.29
N VAL A 228 -0.45 -0.78 -0.06
CA VAL A 228 -1.51 -1.52 0.64
C VAL A 228 -1.34 -3.02 0.47
N LEU A 229 -1.17 -3.50 -0.77
CA LEU A 229 -0.97 -4.93 -1.03
C LEU A 229 0.29 -5.46 -0.33
N HIS A 230 1.38 -4.70 -0.39
CA HIS A 230 2.62 -5.02 0.30
C HIS A 230 2.41 -5.16 1.81
N LYS A 231 1.69 -4.22 2.43
CA LYS A 231 1.38 -4.27 3.87
C LYS A 231 0.53 -5.48 4.24
N GLU A 232 -0.47 -5.79 3.43
CA GLU A 232 -1.34 -6.95 3.63
C GLU A 232 -0.58 -8.27 3.46
N TYR A 233 0.27 -8.37 2.43
CA TYR A 233 1.07 -9.56 2.16
C TYR A 233 2.04 -9.88 3.30
N PHE A 234 2.76 -8.87 3.82
CA PHE A 234 3.70 -9.06 4.93
C PHE A 234 3.08 -8.91 6.32
N ASN A 235 1.77 -8.63 6.41
CA ASN A 235 1.03 -8.45 7.65
C ASN A 235 1.62 -7.35 8.57
N ILE A 236 2.21 -6.31 7.96
CA ILE A 236 2.84 -5.19 8.67
C ILE A 236 1.84 -4.07 8.94
N ASN A 237 2.09 -3.31 10.01
CA ASN A 237 1.14 -2.33 10.54
C ASN A 237 1.60 -0.88 10.48
N TYR A 238 2.84 -0.64 10.08
CA TYR A 238 3.40 0.68 9.85
C TYR A 238 3.34 1.02 8.36
N GLU A 239 3.51 2.30 8.05
CA GLU A 239 3.65 2.76 6.67
C GLU A 239 5.12 2.70 6.28
N LEU A 240 5.37 2.24 5.06
CA LEU A 240 6.69 2.28 4.46
C LEU A 240 6.63 3.24 3.27
N GLY A 241 7.52 4.23 3.25
CA GLY A 241 7.73 5.06 2.07
C GLY A 241 8.29 4.23 0.92
N LEU A 242 8.13 4.73 -0.31
CA LEU A 242 8.59 4.04 -1.52
C LEU A 242 10.10 3.78 -1.46
N PHE A 243 10.88 4.82 -1.19
CA PHE A 243 12.34 4.77 -1.12
C PHE A 243 12.83 3.90 0.05
N ASN A 244 12.18 3.98 1.21
CA ASN A 244 12.52 3.10 2.33
C ASN A 244 12.27 1.63 1.99
N THR A 245 11.17 1.33 1.29
CA THR A 245 10.90 -0.03 0.82
C THR A 245 11.94 -0.49 -0.20
N TYR A 246 12.31 0.38 -1.14
CA TYR A 246 13.34 0.10 -2.13
C TYR A 246 14.70 -0.24 -1.49
N LYS A 247 15.08 0.48 -0.42
CA LYS A 247 16.27 0.19 0.40
C LYS A 247 16.19 -1.16 1.12
N ILE A 248 15.03 -1.49 1.73
CA ILE A 248 14.83 -2.78 2.41
C ILE A 248 15.01 -3.97 1.45
N TYR A 249 14.70 -3.78 0.17
CA TYR A 249 14.97 -4.77 -0.88
C TYR A 249 16.45 -4.86 -1.28
N GLY A 250 17.36 -4.17 -0.60
CA GLY A 250 18.80 -4.23 -0.81
C GLY A 250 19.32 -3.30 -1.91
N ASN A 251 18.52 -2.32 -2.35
CA ASN A 251 18.95 -1.36 -3.36
C ASN A 251 19.45 -0.07 -2.69
N GLU A 252 20.51 0.51 -3.25
CA GLU A 252 20.89 1.87 -2.88
C GLU A 252 19.90 2.87 -3.47
N SER A 253 19.58 3.91 -2.69
CA SER A 253 18.76 5.02 -3.17
C SER A 253 19.29 6.33 -2.62
N SER A 254 19.30 7.35 -3.48
CA SER A 254 19.43 8.74 -3.04
C SER A 254 18.18 9.18 -2.28
N GLU A 255 18.23 10.39 -1.73
CA GLU A 255 17.02 11.09 -1.27
C GLU A 255 16.02 11.24 -2.42
N GLN A 256 14.72 11.20 -2.07
CA GLN A 256 13.62 11.41 -3.00
C GLN A 256 13.64 12.84 -3.50
N LYS A 257 13.65 13.02 -4.82
CA LYS A 257 13.68 14.34 -5.47
C LYS A 257 12.33 14.76 -6.04
N HIS A 258 11.25 14.04 -5.71
CA HIS A 258 9.89 14.31 -6.21
C HIS A 258 9.86 14.44 -7.74
N ASN A 259 10.43 13.44 -8.40
CA ASN A 259 10.43 13.33 -9.84
C ASN A 259 9.58 12.12 -10.22
N ALA A 260 8.45 12.38 -10.87
CA ALA A 260 7.46 11.36 -11.15
C ALA A 260 8.05 10.15 -11.91
N PHE A 261 8.96 10.36 -12.86
CA PHE A 261 9.55 9.26 -13.62
C PHE A 261 10.48 8.37 -12.78
N VAL A 262 11.30 8.99 -11.93
CA VAL A 262 12.15 8.26 -10.98
C VAL A 262 11.30 7.45 -10.01
N ASP A 263 10.21 8.04 -9.51
CA ASP A 263 9.33 7.40 -8.54
C ASP A 263 8.52 6.24 -9.19
N ALA A 264 8.07 6.39 -10.44
CA ALA A 264 7.50 5.30 -11.22
C ALA A 264 8.50 4.16 -11.47
N TYR A 265 9.77 4.48 -11.78
CA TYR A 265 10.83 3.49 -11.94
C TYR A 265 11.13 2.74 -10.63
N ILE A 266 11.22 3.44 -9.51
CA ILE A 266 11.43 2.81 -8.20
C ILE A 266 10.21 1.96 -7.83
N THR A 267 9.00 2.42 -8.12
CA THR A 267 7.77 1.63 -7.92
C THR A 267 7.82 0.33 -8.70
N LYS A 268 8.26 0.36 -9.97
CA LYS A 268 8.50 -0.86 -10.78
C LYS A 268 9.50 -1.78 -10.11
N ARG A 269 10.64 -1.27 -9.66
CA ARG A 269 11.68 -2.08 -9.01
C ARG A 269 11.21 -2.74 -7.72
N VAL A 270 10.49 -1.98 -6.89
CA VAL A 270 9.85 -2.46 -5.66
C VAL A 270 8.81 -3.53 -5.97
N PHE A 271 7.98 -3.32 -7.00
CA PHE A 271 7.01 -4.32 -7.45
C PHE A 271 7.71 -5.61 -7.87
N ASN A 272 8.76 -5.54 -8.68
CA ASN A 272 9.45 -6.72 -9.18
C ASN A 272 10.06 -7.54 -8.05
N ALA A 273 10.72 -6.89 -7.10
CA ALA A 273 11.25 -7.56 -5.90
C ALA A 273 10.13 -8.20 -5.09
N PHE A 274 9.06 -7.44 -4.79
CA PHE A 274 7.91 -7.93 -4.06
C PHE A 274 7.25 -9.15 -4.74
N TYR A 275 7.03 -9.07 -6.05
CA TYR A 275 6.38 -10.12 -6.82
C TYR A 275 7.23 -11.39 -6.86
N ASP A 276 8.55 -11.27 -7.06
CA ASP A 276 9.47 -12.41 -7.02
C ASP A 276 9.43 -13.13 -5.67
N ILE A 277 9.47 -12.37 -4.58
CA ILE A 277 9.33 -12.90 -3.21
C ILE A 277 7.98 -13.60 -3.02
N ALA A 278 6.91 -12.98 -3.53
CA ALA A 278 5.56 -13.48 -3.34
C ALA A 278 5.27 -14.76 -4.12
N VAL A 279 5.79 -14.87 -5.36
CA VAL A 279 5.61 -16.05 -6.21
C VAL A 279 6.48 -17.21 -5.73
N ASN A 280 7.71 -16.94 -5.28
CA ASN A 280 8.63 -17.97 -4.82
C ASN A 280 8.48 -18.32 -3.33
N ASP A 281 7.48 -17.74 -2.64
CA ASP A 281 7.23 -17.90 -1.19
C ASP A 281 8.50 -17.70 -0.32
N VAL A 282 9.31 -16.71 -0.69
CA VAL A 282 10.57 -16.42 -0.01
C VAL A 282 10.26 -15.72 1.32
N LYS A 283 10.74 -16.30 2.42
CA LYS A 283 10.59 -15.70 3.75
C LYS A 283 11.57 -14.55 3.93
N ILE A 284 11.04 -13.34 4.13
CA ILE A 284 11.83 -12.16 4.45
C ILE A 284 11.34 -11.55 5.76
N ASN A 285 12.28 -11.29 6.66
CA ASN A 285 12.02 -10.53 7.86
C ASN A 285 12.23 -9.03 7.59
N PHE A 286 11.14 -8.35 7.19
CA PHE A 286 11.17 -6.92 6.93
C PHE A 286 11.57 -6.09 8.14
N LYS A 287 11.28 -6.56 9.35
CA LYS A 287 11.60 -5.85 10.58
C LYS A 287 13.10 -5.87 10.88
N GLU A 288 13.75 -7.01 10.67
CA GLU A 288 15.22 -7.10 10.78
C GLU A 288 15.90 -6.22 9.74
N ARG A 289 15.47 -6.31 8.47
CA ARG A 289 16.05 -5.48 7.41
C ARG A 289 15.84 -3.98 7.64
N LEU A 290 14.72 -3.56 8.23
CA LEU A 290 14.50 -2.16 8.64
C LEU A 290 15.54 -1.69 9.65
N ILE A 291 15.83 -2.52 10.65
CA ILE A 291 16.83 -2.24 11.70
C ILE A 291 18.23 -2.16 11.07
N GLU A 292 18.57 -3.11 10.21
CA GLU A 292 19.86 -3.15 9.49
C GLU A 292 20.05 -1.96 8.55
N SER A 293 18.96 -1.46 7.96
CA SER A 293 19.00 -0.33 7.02
C SER A 293 19.17 1.03 7.70
N ASN A 294 19.22 1.11 9.04
CA ASN A 294 19.15 2.37 9.81
C ASN A 294 17.95 3.25 9.44
N ILE A 295 16.82 2.64 9.05
CA ILE A 295 15.58 3.36 8.70
C ILE A 295 14.67 3.32 9.93
N SER A 296 14.72 4.37 10.75
CA SER A 296 13.82 4.57 11.91
C SER A 296 12.57 5.36 11.55
#